data_AF-A0A2E7QBZ4-F1
#
_entry.id   AF-A0A2E7QBZ4-F1
#
_cell.length_a   1.000
_cell.length_b   1.000
_cell.length_c   1.000
_cell.angle_alpha   90.00
_cell.angle_beta   90.00
_cell.angle_gamma   90.00
#
_symmetry.space_group_name_H-M   'P 1'
#
loop_
_entity.id
_entity.type
_entity.pdbx_description
1 polymer ?
#
loop_
_entity_poly.entity_id
_entity_poly.type
_entity_poly.pdbx_seq_one_letter_code
_entity_poly.pdbx_strand_id
1 'polypeptide(L)' 'MLGVIHEKICIPLVWALLDKTGNSNAHERTDLMEQRNTILPKQPISSMSGDREFIGERWMNWLWKSES' A
#
# COMPACT_ATOMS: atom_id res chain seq x y z
N MET A 1 1.32 -3.24 3.31
CA MET A 1 0.66 -4.54 3.08
C MET A 1 -0.65 -4.30 2.37
N LEU A 2 -0.93 -5.07 1.33
CA LEU A 2 -2.20 -5.16 0.62
C LEU A 2 -2.78 -6.56 0.86
N GLY A 3 -4.06 -6.63 1.23
CA GLY A 3 -4.77 -7.89 1.40
C GLY A 3 -6.19 -7.81 0.86
N VAL A 4 -6.77 -8.99 0.65
CA VAL A 4 -8.20 -9.12 0.36
C VAL A 4 -8.94 -9.44 1.65
N ILE A 5 -10.11 -8.83 1.83
CA ILE A 5 -11.00 -9.15 2.95
C ILE A 5 -11.98 -10.23 2.49
N HIS A 6 -11.97 -11.37 3.17
CA HIS A 6 -12.90 -12.48 2.96
C HIS A 6 -13.42 -12.96 4.32
N GLU A 7 -14.74 -12.97 4.51
CA GLU A 7 -15.36 -13.43 5.77
C GLU A 7 -14.77 -12.80 7.05
N LYS A 8 -14.50 -11.49 7.01
CA LYS A 8 -13.87 -10.71 8.11
C LYS A 8 -12.40 -11.07 8.39
N ILE A 9 -11.77 -11.88 7.53
CA ILE A 9 -10.35 -12.21 7.58
C ILE A 9 -9.62 -11.42 6.50
N CYS A 10 -8.51 -10.78 6.87
CA CYS A 10 -7.60 -10.16 5.90
C CYS A 10 -6.55 -11.19 5.48
N ILE A 11 -6.53 -11.54 4.20
CA ILE A 11 -5.53 -12.43 3.62
C ILE A 11 -4.48 -11.54 2.92
N PRO A 12 -3.22 -11.49 3.42
CA PRO A 12 -2.19 -10.67 2.83
C PRO A 12 -1.76 -11.23 1.47
N LEU A 13 -1.72 -10.38 0.45
CA LEU A 13 -1.33 -10.73 -0.91
C LEU A 13 0.03 -10.13 -1.28
N VAL A 14 0.25 -8.86 -0.92
CA VAL A 14 1.46 -8.12 -1.26
C VAL A 14 1.96 -7.38 -0.03
N TRP A 15 3.22 -7.63 0.34
CA TRP A 15 3.86 -7.03 1.51
C TRP A 15 5.36 -7.06 1.32
N ALA A 16 6.05 -6.15 2.03
CA ALA A 16 7.49 -6.09 2.08
C ALA A 16 7.91 -6.05 3.54
N LEU A 17 8.93 -6.84 3.89
CA LEU A 17 9.62 -6.69 5.16
C LEU A 17 10.59 -5.52 5.03
N LEU A 18 10.53 -4.59 5.97
CA LEU A 18 11.43 -3.44 5.98
C LEU A 18 12.72 -3.80 6.70
N ASP A 19 13.87 -3.54 6.06
CA ASP A 19 15.20 -3.71 6.67
C ASP A 19 15.56 -2.49 7.55
N LYS A 20 14.62 -2.07 8.39
CA LYS A 20 14.76 -0.95 9.32
C LYS A 20 13.70 -1.01 10.41
N THR A 21 13.98 -0.31 11.51
CA THR A 21 12.99 -0.06 12.57
C THR A 21 12.04 1.08 12.18
N GLY A 22 10.80 1.01 12.66
CA GLY A 22 9.79 2.04 12.44
C GLY A 22 8.99 1.86 11.15
N ASN A 23 8.36 2.94 10.70
CA ASN A 23 7.34 2.87 9.65
C ASN A 23 7.91 2.99 8.23
N SER A 24 7.13 2.51 7.27
CA SER A 24 7.46 2.69 5.84
C SER A 24 7.54 4.16 5.47
N ASN A 25 8.38 4.51 4.50
CA ASN A 25 8.44 5.84 3.90
C ASN A 25 7.68 5.87 2.56
N ALA A 26 7.60 7.04 1.92
CA ALA A 26 6.88 7.20 0.66
C ALA A 26 7.43 6.33 -0.48
N HIS A 27 8.74 6.12 -0.55
CA HIS A 27 9.38 5.32 -1.60
C HIS A 27 9.00 3.84 -1.45
N GLU A 28 9.17 3.27 -0.25
CA GLU A 28 8.82 1.88 0.03
C GLU A 28 7.34 1.58 -0.23
N ARG A 29 6.45 2.56 0.02
CA ARG A 29 5.03 2.42 -0.27
C ARG A 29 4.74 2.49 -1.77
N THR A 30 5.43 3.36 -2.51
CA THR A 30 5.34 3.41 -3.98
C THR A 30 5.82 2.11 -4.61
N ASP A 31 6.97 1.58 -4.18
CA ASP A 31 7.50 0.31 -4.68
C ASP A 31 6.51 -0.84 -4.44
N LEU A 32 5.89 -0.88 -3.25
CA LEU A 32 4.85 -1.86 -2.93
C LEU A 32 3.63 -1.74 -3.86
N MET A 33 3.26 -0.52 -4.26
CA MET A 33 2.17 -0.27 -5.21
C MET A 33 2.52 -0.72 -6.63
N GLU A 34 3.77 -0.54 -7.06
CA GLU A 34 4.25 -1.03 -8.37
C GLU A 34 4.29 -2.56 -8.41
N GLN A 35 4.78 -3.20 -7.35
CA GLN A 35 4.72 -4.67 -7.19
C GLN A 35 3.27 -5.16 -7.23
N ARG A 36 2.39 -4.48 -6.51
CA ARG A 36 0.95 -4.75 -6.53
C ARG A 36 0.37 -4.66 -7.94
N ASN A 37 0.73 -3.65 -8.73
CA ASN A 37 0.22 -3.47 -10.09
C ASN A 37 0.72 -4.56 -11.05
N THR A 38 1.90 -5.10 -10.78
CA THR A 38 2.45 -6.25 -11.53
C THR A 38 1.70 -7.54 -11.23
N ILE A 39 1.34 -7.78 -9.96
CA ILE A 39 0.67 -9.02 -9.52
C ILE A 39 -0.85 -8.97 -9.77
N LEU A 40 -1.47 -7.80 -9.59
CA LEU A 40 -2.93 -7.57 -9.66
C LEU A 40 -3.25 -6.42 -10.64
N PRO A 41 -2.99 -6.62 -11.95
CA PRO A 41 -3.21 -5.58 -12.94
C PRO A 41 -4.70 -5.20 -13.02
N LYS A 42 -4.99 -3.90 -13.14
CA LYS A 42 -6.34 -3.34 -13.31
C LYS A 42 -7.32 -3.64 -12.16
N GLN A 43 -6.86 -4.22 -11.07
CA GLN A 43 -7.70 -4.35 -9.89
C GLN A 43 -7.90 -2.95 -9.28
N PRO A 44 -9.11 -2.53 -8.90
CA PRO A 44 -9.30 -1.31 -8.12
C PRO A 44 -8.93 -1.51 -6.64
N ILE A 45 -8.52 -0.42 -5.98
CA ILE A 45 -8.32 -0.40 -4.51
C ILE A 45 -9.64 0.04 -3.88
N SER A 46 -10.24 -0.83 -3.07
CA SER A 46 -11.53 -0.51 -2.44
C SER A 46 -11.42 0.47 -1.28
N SER A 47 -10.33 0.41 -0.52
CA SER A 47 -10.10 1.29 0.63
C SER A 47 -8.61 1.31 0.98
N MET A 48 -8.23 2.38 1.66
CA MET A 48 -6.89 2.56 2.21
C MET A 48 -7.02 2.91 3.69
N SER A 49 -6.17 2.34 4.52
CA SER A 49 -6.20 2.56 5.96
C SER A 49 -4.77 2.61 6.50
N GLY A 50 -4.55 3.45 7.51
CA GLY A 50 -3.28 3.58 8.21
C GLY A 50 -3.52 3.76 9.70
N ASP A 51 -2.53 3.42 10.51
CA ASP A 51 -2.56 3.70 11.95
C ASP A 51 -2.24 5.19 12.24
N ARG A 52 -2.16 5.54 13.52
CA ARG A 52 -1.92 6.93 13.95
C ARG A 52 -0.49 7.41 13.71
N GLU A 53 0.46 6.51 13.49
CA GLU A 53 1.87 6.84 13.24
C GLU A 53 2.17 7.02 11.75
N PHE A 54 1.15 6.81 10.91
CA PHE A 54 1.26 6.96 9.46
C PHE A 54 1.49 8.42 9.06
N ILE A 55 2.70 8.70 8.55
CA ILE A 55 3.06 9.97 7.91
C ILE A 55 2.95 9.79 6.40
N GLY A 56 1.89 10.34 5.78
CA GLY A 56 1.45 9.98 4.43
C GLY A 56 1.59 11.04 3.34
N GLU A 57 1.74 12.32 3.66
CA GLU A 57 1.49 13.45 2.74
C GLU A 57 2.18 13.29 1.37
N ARG A 58 3.50 13.06 1.36
CA ARG A 58 4.26 12.88 0.11
C ARG A 58 3.74 11.74 -0.75
N TRP A 59 3.33 10.64 -0.12
CA TRP A 59 2.82 9.46 -0.81
C TRP A 59 1.38 9.65 -1.28
N MET A 60 0.54 10.32 -0.51
CA MET A 60 -0.82 10.69 -0.93
C MET A 60 -0.81 11.62 -2.15
N ASN A 61 0.11 12.59 -2.16
CA ASN A 61 0.33 13.45 -3.34
C ASN A 61 0.81 12.66 -4.56
N TRP A 62 1.59 11.60 -4.36
CA TRP A 62 1.98 10.70 -5.45
C TRP A 62 0.76 9.91 -5.97
N LEU A 63 -0.06 9.34 -5.08
CA LEU A 63 -1.28 8.61 -5.44
C LEU A 63 -2.26 9.45 -6.26
N TRP A 64 -2.50 10.69 -5.84
CA TRP A 64 -3.39 11.59 -6.58
C TRP A 64 -2.90 11.89 -8.00
N LYS A 65 -1.58 11.98 -8.20
CA LYS A 65 -0.99 12.21 -9.53
C LYS A 65 -0.99 10.95 -10.40
N SER A 66 -0.86 9.76 -9.81
CA SER A 66 -0.81 8.50 -10.54
C SER A 66 -2.18 8.01 -11.01
N GLU A 67 -3.26 8.49 -10.40
CA GLU A 67 -4.66 8.19 -10.78
C GLU A 67 -5.23 9.19 -11.82
N SER A 68 -4.43 10.14 -12.32
CA SER A 68 -4.76 11.06 -13.42
C SER A 68 -4.21 10.56 -14.76
#